data_AF-A0A4Q3D1N6-F1
#
_entry.id   AF-A0A4Q3D1N6-F1
#
_cell.length_a   1.000
_cell.length_b   1.000
_cell.length_c   1.000
_cell.angle_alpha   90.00
_cell.angle_beta   90.00
_cell.angle_gamma   90.00
#
_symmetry.space_group_name_H-M   'P 1'
#
loop_
_entity.id
_entity.type
_entity.pdbx_description
1 polymer ?
#
loop_
_entity_poly.entity_id
_entity_poly.type
_entity_poly.pdbx_seq_one_letter_code
_entity_poly.pdbx_strand_id
1 'polypeptide(L)'
;SNTAVATVNASGLVTGVSAGTATIIYTVTNSNNCSTAVTRDITVNALPVVGAITGTNTVCINSTTQYSNTTSGGVWSSSNTSVATVNSSGLVTGVSAGTATITYMVTNSNNCSTAVTRDITVNPLPTATISYGSTPYCASGTATVTQTGTVNGSYSSTIRQLQTLPLMLYLQQLQRRAQRPHSVLVEVWY
;
A
#
# COMPACT_ATOMS: atom_id res chain seq x y z
N SER A 1 17.08 39.80 24.97
CA SER A 1 16.54 38.92 23.91
C SER A 1 15.13 38.52 24.27
N ASN A 2 14.25 38.32 23.28
CA ASN A 2 12.92 37.74 23.50
C ASN A 2 13.05 36.21 23.53
N THR A 3 13.20 35.64 24.73
CA THR A 3 13.40 34.20 24.92
C THR A 3 12.20 33.34 24.51
N ALA A 4 11.02 33.93 24.29
CA ALA A 4 9.85 33.21 23.80
C ALA A 4 9.97 32.83 22.31
N VAL A 5 10.69 33.63 21.52
CA VAL A 5 10.91 33.37 20.09
C VAL A 5 12.22 32.62 19.86
N ALA A 6 13.31 33.03 20.53
CA ALA A 6 14.59 32.36 20.42
C ALA A 6 15.47 32.58 21.65
N THR A 7 16.29 31.58 21.97
CA THR A 7 17.31 31.64 23.03
C THR A 7 18.70 31.74 22.42
N VAL A 8 19.64 32.30 23.18
CA VAL A 8 21.07 32.36 22.82
C VAL A 8 21.89 31.97 24.04
N ASN A 9 22.86 31.07 23.87
CA ASN A 9 23.75 30.65 24.96
C ASN A 9 25.02 31.52 25.05
N ALA A 10 25.87 31.26 26.05
CA ALA A 10 27.10 32.03 26.27
C ALA A 10 28.14 31.90 25.13
N SER A 11 28.07 30.84 24.31
CA SER A 11 28.92 30.69 23.13
C SER A 11 28.31 31.32 21.86
N GLY A 12 27.17 32.02 21.98
CA GLY A 12 26.48 32.64 20.85
C GLY A 12 25.63 31.70 19.99
N LEU A 13 25.43 30.44 20.41
CA LEU A 13 24.52 29.52 19.71
C LEU A 13 23.08 29.95 19.94
N VAL A 14 22.36 30.17 18.84
CA VAL A 14 20.95 30.55 18.82
C VAL A 14 20.07 29.32 18.63
N THR A 15 18.97 29.22 19.37
CA THR A 15 17.94 28.18 19.21
C THR A 15 16.58 28.83 19.06
N GLY A 16 15.85 28.50 17.97
CA GLY A 16 14.48 28.94 17.78
C GLY A 16 13.51 28.19 18.69
N VAL A 17 12.57 28.91 19.29
CA VAL A 17 11.57 28.39 20.23
C VAL A 17 10.17 28.44 19.62
N SER A 18 9.78 29.59 19.08
CA SER A 18 8.48 29.79 18.44
C SER A 18 8.60 30.73 17.24
N ALA A 19 7.62 30.69 16.35
CA ALA A 19 7.62 31.52 15.16
C ALA A 19 7.57 33.02 15.53
N GLY A 20 8.41 33.82 14.88
CA GLY A 20 8.48 35.26 15.11
C GLY A 20 9.87 35.82 14.91
N THR A 21 10.05 37.08 15.29
CA THR A 21 11.34 37.77 15.22
C THR A 21 11.89 37.97 16.63
N ALA A 22 13.17 37.66 16.82
CA ALA A 22 13.89 37.92 18.05
C ALA A 22 15.10 38.82 17.78
N THR A 23 15.34 39.78 18.67
CA THR A 23 16.57 40.57 18.65
C THR A 23 17.60 39.94 19.59
N ILE A 24 18.73 39.54 19.03
CA ILE A 24 19.92 39.10 19.76
C ILE A 24 20.76 40.32 20.09
N ILE A 25 21.22 40.41 21.35
CA ILE A 25 22.03 41.51 21.85
C ILE A 25 23.36 40.93 22.30
N TYR A 26 24.46 41.37 21.70
CA TYR A 26 25.81 41.02 22.12
C TYR A 26 26.44 42.24 22.78
N THR A 27 26.76 42.12 24.07
CA THR A 27 27.35 43.21 24.87
C THR A 27 28.78 42.83 25.23
N VAL A 28 29.72 43.73 24.92
CA VAL A 28 31.13 43.60 25.31
C VAL A 28 31.46 44.67 26.32
N THR A 29 32.10 44.29 27.41
CA THR A 29 32.61 45.21 28.42
C THR A 29 34.12 45.05 28.52
N ASN A 30 34.87 46.15 28.47
CA ASN A 30 36.32 46.12 28.59
C ASN A 30 36.76 46.07 30.08
N SER A 31 38.07 45.98 30.31
CA SER A 31 38.66 45.96 31.66
C SER A 31 38.43 47.24 32.47
N ASN A 32 38.07 48.34 31.81
CA ASN A 32 37.82 49.64 32.41
C ASN A 32 36.31 49.92 32.62
N ASN A 33 35.48 48.87 32.58
CA ASN A 33 34.03 48.93 32.75
C ASN A 33 33.26 49.73 31.68
N CYS A 34 33.85 50.01 30.52
CA CYS A 34 33.12 50.57 29.37
C CYS A 34 32.45 49.46 28.57
N SER A 35 31.16 49.61 28.27
CA SER A 35 30.38 48.63 27.50
C SER A 35 29.93 49.16 26.15
N THR A 36 29.87 48.27 25.15
CA THR A 36 29.19 48.49 23.87
C THR A 36 28.26 47.31 23.59
N ALA A 37 27.12 47.56 22.94
CA ALA A 37 26.19 46.54 22.55
C ALA A 37 25.88 46.64 21.05
N VAL A 38 25.87 45.48 20.38
CA VAL A 38 25.39 45.35 19.00
C VAL A 38 24.19 44.43 18.98
N THR A 39 23.24 44.74 18.11
CA THR A 39 22.00 43.99 17.99
C THR A 39 21.87 43.38 16.61
N ARG A 40 21.25 42.21 16.54
CA ARG A 40 20.87 41.59 15.28
C ARG A 40 19.54 40.87 15.41
N ASP A 41 18.65 41.14 14.46
CA ASP A 41 17.39 40.44 14.37
C ASP A 41 17.57 39.09 13.69
N ILE A 42 16.85 38.11 14.22
CA ILE A 42 16.71 36.77 13.67
C ILE A 42 15.23 36.46 13.50
N THR A 43 14.91 35.69 12.47
CA THR A 43 13.54 35.25 12.19
C THR A 43 13.47 33.74 12.37
N VAL A 44 12.53 33.29 13.19
CA VAL A 44 12.16 31.89 13.36
C VAL A 44 10.88 31.66 12.56
N ASN A 45 10.95 30.83 11.53
CA ASN A 45 9.82 30.53 10.68
C ASN A 45 8.85 29.55 11.35
N ALA A 46 7.55 29.71 11.08
CA ALA A 46 6.54 28.78 11.56
C ALA A 46 6.67 27.40 10.89
N LEU A 47 6.40 26.36 11.66
CA LEU A 47 6.19 25.02 11.14
C LEU A 47 4.84 24.95 10.39
N PRO A 48 4.73 24.14 9.32
CA PRO A 48 3.44 23.93 8.67
C PRO A 48 2.46 23.19 9.60
N VAL A 49 1.19 23.60 9.59
CA VAL A 49 0.12 22.90 10.31
C VAL A 49 -0.40 21.77 9.42
N VAL A 50 -0.23 20.53 9.86
CA VAL A 50 -0.62 19.33 9.10
C VAL A 50 -1.74 18.60 9.83
N GLY A 51 -2.86 18.38 9.14
CA GLY A 51 -3.99 17.60 9.65
C GLY A 51 -3.64 16.13 9.90
N ALA A 52 -4.45 15.42 10.69
CA ALA A 52 -4.26 14.00 10.94
C ALA A 52 -4.55 13.14 9.70
N ILE A 53 -3.89 11.98 9.60
CA ILE A 53 -4.18 10.97 8.56
C ILE A 53 -5.49 10.25 8.90
N THR A 54 -6.38 10.09 7.92
CA THR A 54 -7.63 9.31 8.04
C THR A 54 -7.62 8.07 7.14
N GLY A 55 -8.54 7.12 7.33
CA GLY A 55 -8.63 5.83 6.62
C GLY A 55 -8.87 4.64 7.57
N THR A 56 -8.74 3.39 7.14
CA THR A 56 -8.79 2.22 8.05
C THR A 56 -7.40 1.77 8.50
N ASN A 57 -7.19 1.48 9.78
CA ASN A 57 -5.88 1.09 10.31
C ASN A 57 -5.59 -0.43 10.23
N THR A 58 -6.42 -1.18 9.51
CA THR A 58 -6.27 -2.63 9.33
C THR A 58 -6.55 -3.02 7.88
N VAL A 59 -5.76 -3.94 7.34
CA VAL A 59 -5.91 -4.50 5.98
C VAL A 59 -5.45 -5.96 5.96
N CYS A 60 -5.92 -6.78 5.02
CA CYS A 60 -5.38 -8.12 4.82
C CYS A 60 -4.18 -8.09 3.87
N ILE A 61 -3.34 -9.12 3.89
CA ILE A 61 -2.31 -9.33 2.85
C ILE A 61 -2.95 -9.24 1.45
N ASN A 62 -2.26 -8.57 0.52
CA ASN A 62 -2.68 -8.30 -0.86
C ASN A 62 -3.97 -7.46 -1.01
N SER A 63 -4.49 -6.90 0.07
CA SER A 63 -5.60 -5.94 0.05
C SER A 63 -5.09 -4.51 0.21
N THR A 64 -5.94 -3.54 -0.12
CA THR A 64 -5.60 -2.11 -0.06
C THR A 64 -6.55 -1.34 0.86
N THR A 65 -6.08 -0.19 1.34
CA THR A 65 -6.90 0.82 2.01
C THR A 65 -6.44 2.21 1.60
N GLN A 66 -7.37 3.17 1.54
CA GLN A 66 -7.08 4.54 1.13
C GLN A 66 -6.86 5.41 2.36
N TYR A 67 -5.67 5.99 2.48
CA TYR A 67 -5.39 7.04 3.46
C TYR A 67 -5.61 8.41 2.83
N SER A 68 -6.02 9.39 3.64
CA SER A 68 -6.15 10.76 3.18
C SER A 68 -5.67 11.76 4.22
N ASN A 69 -5.24 12.93 3.75
CA ASN A 69 -4.88 14.09 4.55
C ASN A 69 -5.44 15.34 3.88
N THR A 70 -5.99 16.26 4.65
CA THR A 70 -6.56 17.52 4.14
C THR A 70 -5.51 18.55 3.76
N THR A 71 -4.27 18.37 4.23
CA THR A 71 -3.14 19.26 3.94
C THR A 71 -2.53 18.87 2.60
N SER A 72 -2.42 19.80 1.66
CA SER A 72 -1.86 19.54 0.33
C SER A 72 -0.33 19.55 0.34
N GLY A 73 0.28 18.93 -0.70
CA GLY A 73 1.72 19.00 -0.95
C GLY A 73 2.60 18.12 -0.05
N GLY A 74 2.01 17.27 0.80
CA GLY A 74 2.79 16.33 1.60
C GLY A 74 3.18 15.06 0.85
N VAL A 75 4.21 14.40 1.38
CA VAL A 75 4.82 13.18 0.86
C VAL A 75 4.51 12.03 1.80
N TRP A 76 4.03 10.93 1.21
CA TRP A 76 3.77 9.67 1.92
C TRP A 76 5.03 8.81 2.02
N SER A 77 5.21 8.15 3.15
CA SER A 77 6.24 7.12 3.33
C SER A 77 5.78 6.03 4.31
N SER A 78 6.42 4.86 4.24
CA SER A 78 6.19 3.74 5.16
C SER A 78 7.47 3.46 5.93
N SER A 79 7.34 3.18 7.23
CA SER A 79 8.47 2.73 8.06
C SER A 79 8.94 1.31 7.70
N ASN A 80 8.08 0.49 7.08
CA ASN A 80 8.44 -0.87 6.66
C ASN A 80 7.66 -1.30 5.41
N THR A 81 8.29 -1.18 4.25
CA THR A 81 7.70 -1.53 2.94
C THR A 81 7.56 -3.03 2.71
N SER A 82 8.22 -3.89 3.48
CA SER A 82 8.01 -5.35 3.40
C SER A 82 6.72 -5.79 4.09
N VAL A 83 6.16 -4.94 4.99
CA VAL A 83 4.87 -5.16 5.66
C VAL A 83 3.77 -4.40 4.94
N ALA A 84 3.93 -3.09 4.71
CA ALA A 84 2.95 -2.27 4.00
C ALA A 84 3.62 -1.18 3.15
N THR A 85 3.16 -1.02 1.92
CA THR A 85 3.59 0.07 1.03
C THR A 85 2.53 1.16 0.98
N VAL A 86 2.93 2.38 0.66
CA VAL A 86 2.03 3.50 0.39
C VAL A 86 2.50 4.21 -0.87
N ASN A 87 1.59 4.55 -1.77
CA ASN A 87 1.91 5.32 -2.98
C ASN A 87 1.74 6.84 -2.76
N SER A 88 2.03 7.64 -3.78
CA SER A 88 1.89 9.11 -3.72
C SER A 88 0.47 9.60 -3.53
N SER A 89 -0.55 8.80 -3.86
CA SER A 89 -1.96 9.13 -3.63
C SER A 89 -2.47 8.68 -2.25
N GLY A 90 -1.63 8.11 -1.38
CA GLY A 90 -2.03 7.60 -0.07
C GLY A 90 -2.71 6.23 -0.11
N LEU A 91 -2.66 5.50 -1.23
CA LEU A 91 -3.15 4.12 -1.29
C LEU A 91 -2.14 3.21 -0.60
N VAL A 92 -2.56 2.57 0.48
CA VAL A 92 -1.77 1.63 1.28
C VAL A 92 -2.07 0.20 0.86
N THR A 93 -1.03 -0.60 0.63
CA THR A 93 -1.15 -2.02 0.24
C THR A 93 -0.49 -2.90 1.29
N GLY A 94 -1.21 -3.90 1.79
CA GLY A 94 -0.66 -4.91 2.70
C GLY A 94 0.19 -5.94 1.95
N VAL A 95 1.46 -6.09 2.34
CA VAL A 95 2.44 -6.98 1.68
C VAL A 95 2.65 -8.26 2.48
N SER A 96 2.91 -8.14 3.79
CA SER A 96 3.08 -9.28 4.69
C SER A 96 2.47 -8.99 6.05
N ALA A 97 2.14 -10.04 6.81
CA ALA A 97 1.53 -9.86 8.12
C ALA A 97 2.46 -9.14 9.10
N GLY A 98 1.93 -8.18 9.84
CA GLY A 98 2.70 -7.36 10.78
C GLY A 98 2.16 -5.94 10.91
N THR A 99 2.99 -5.05 11.44
CA THR A 99 2.65 -3.63 11.61
C THR A 99 3.66 -2.73 10.92
N ALA A 100 3.17 -1.62 10.35
CA ALA A 100 4.00 -0.55 9.83
C ALA A 100 3.40 0.81 10.23
N THR A 101 4.22 1.86 10.18
CA THR A 101 3.80 3.24 10.42
C THR A 101 3.87 3.99 9.10
N ILE A 102 2.75 4.56 8.69
CA ILE A 102 2.66 5.42 7.52
C ILE A 102 2.83 6.87 7.96
N THR A 103 3.71 7.60 7.28
CA THR A 103 4.03 9.00 7.56
C THR A 103 3.56 9.88 6.42
N TYR A 104 2.99 11.03 6.74
CA TYR A 104 2.69 12.11 5.79
C TYR A 104 3.44 13.36 6.21
N MET A 105 4.40 13.81 5.40
CA MET A 105 5.29 14.92 5.72
C MET A 105 5.06 16.09 4.76
N VAL A 106 4.80 17.28 5.30
CA VAL A 106 4.64 18.53 4.55
C VAL A 106 5.81 19.44 4.83
N THR A 107 6.39 20.02 3.79
CA THR A 107 7.45 21.03 3.88
C THR A 107 6.97 22.33 3.28
N ASN A 108 7.09 23.44 4.02
CA ASN A 108 6.68 24.76 3.54
C ASN A 108 7.77 25.43 2.69
N SER A 109 7.48 26.61 2.15
CA SER A 109 8.41 27.40 1.32
C SER A 109 9.67 27.87 2.05
N ASN A 110 9.67 27.83 3.39
CA ASN A 110 10.81 28.19 4.23
C ASN A 110 11.63 26.95 4.65
N ASN A 111 11.42 25.81 3.99
CA ASN A 111 12.07 24.53 4.28
C ASN A 111 11.80 23.98 5.69
N CYS A 112 10.75 24.44 6.36
CA CYS A 112 10.30 23.86 7.62
C CYS A 112 9.35 22.69 7.35
N SER A 113 9.56 21.57 8.03
CA SER A 113 8.78 20.35 7.83
C SER A 113 7.97 19.97 9.07
N THR A 114 6.81 19.37 8.85
CA THR A 114 6.00 18.73 9.90
C THR A 114 5.46 17.43 9.35
N ALA A 115 5.48 16.40 10.19
CA ALA A 115 5.01 15.07 9.84
C ALA A 115 3.92 14.64 10.81
N VAL A 116 2.94 13.93 10.28
CA VAL A 116 1.95 13.17 11.04
C VAL A 116 2.08 11.71 10.67
N THR A 117 1.74 10.83 11.61
CA THR A 117 1.90 9.38 11.43
C THR A 117 0.61 8.65 11.71
N ARG A 118 0.52 7.43 11.18
CA ARG A 118 -0.57 6.50 11.45
C ARG A 118 -0.14 5.06 11.26
N ASP A 119 -0.42 4.24 12.26
CA ASP A 119 -0.10 2.82 12.20
C ASP A 119 -1.11 2.05 11.35
N ILE A 120 -0.63 0.99 10.69
CA ILE A 120 -1.39 0.04 9.89
C ILE A 120 -1.03 -1.37 10.35
N THR A 121 -2.04 -2.21 10.58
CA THR A 121 -1.88 -3.64 10.85
C THR A 121 -2.29 -4.45 9.62
N VAL A 122 -1.39 -5.30 9.15
CA VAL A 122 -1.63 -6.21 8.03
C VAL A 122 -1.91 -7.61 8.59
N ASN A 123 -3.12 -8.11 8.35
CA ASN A 123 -3.57 -9.41 8.83
C ASN A 123 -3.23 -10.52 7.81
N PRO A 124 -2.79 -11.70 8.28
CA PRO A 124 -2.55 -12.84 7.40
C PRO A 124 -3.84 -13.34 6.75
N LEU A 125 -3.72 -14.01 5.60
CA LEU A 125 -4.83 -14.73 5.00
C LEU A 125 -5.11 -16.02 5.78
N PRO A 126 -6.38 -16.45 5.90
CA PRO A 126 -6.71 -17.73 6.49
C PRO A 126 -6.14 -18.88 5.65
N THR A 127 -5.54 -19.86 6.31
CA THR A 127 -5.12 -21.12 5.69
C THR A 127 -6.17 -22.18 5.97
N ALA A 128 -6.65 -22.86 4.92
CA ALA A 128 -7.62 -23.94 5.02
C ALA A 128 -7.30 -25.04 4.02
N THR A 129 -7.50 -26.28 4.41
CA THR A 129 -7.33 -27.46 3.57
C THR A 129 -8.50 -28.41 3.77
N ILE A 130 -8.89 -29.10 2.70
CA ILE A 130 -9.93 -30.11 2.72
C ILE A 130 -9.37 -31.43 2.20
N SER A 131 -9.84 -32.53 2.77
CA SER A 131 -9.48 -33.88 2.33
C SER A 131 -10.72 -34.78 2.33
N TYR A 132 -10.66 -35.79 1.47
CA TYR A 132 -11.68 -36.82 1.33
C TYR A 132 -11.01 -38.18 1.45
N GLY A 133 -11.61 -39.08 2.24
CA GLY A 133 -10.96 -40.34 2.61
C GLY A 133 -10.72 -41.33 1.48
N SER A 134 -11.46 -41.29 0.36
CA SER A 134 -11.37 -42.31 -0.70
C SER A 134 -11.81 -41.79 -2.06
N THR A 135 -10.90 -41.54 -3.02
CA THR A 135 -11.29 -41.23 -4.41
C THR A 135 -10.88 -42.39 -5.33
N PRO A 136 -11.72 -42.86 -6.28
CA PRO A 136 -13.02 -42.33 -6.74
C PRO A 136 -14.24 -42.83 -5.95
N TYR A 137 -15.38 -42.13 -6.09
CA TYR A 137 -16.67 -42.51 -5.50
C TYR A 137 -17.66 -43.02 -6.56
N CYS A 138 -18.55 -43.95 -6.18
CA CYS A 138 -19.63 -44.45 -7.04
C CYS A 138 -20.69 -43.36 -7.32
N ALA A 139 -21.43 -43.52 -8.42
CA ALA A 139 -22.69 -42.77 -8.60
C ALA A 139 -23.62 -43.11 -7.42
N SER A 140 -24.16 -42.07 -6.77
CA SER A 140 -24.88 -42.12 -5.47
C SER A 140 -24.03 -42.43 -4.22
N GLY A 141 -22.71 -42.52 -4.32
CA GLY A 141 -21.83 -42.62 -3.15
C GLY A 141 -21.78 -41.30 -2.36
N THR A 142 -21.60 -41.40 -1.04
CA THR A 142 -21.44 -40.26 -0.14
C THR A 142 -20.04 -40.22 0.46
N ALA A 143 -19.50 -39.02 0.67
CA ALA A 143 -18.22 -38.80 1.32
C ALA A 143 -18.34 -37.70 2.38
N THR A 144 -17.65 -37.86 3.50
CA THR A 144 -17.53 -36.79 4.50
C THR A 144 -16.20 -36.07 4.30
N VAL A 145 -16.24 -34.75 4.21
CA VAL A 145 -15.05 -33.91 4.11
C VAL A 145 -14.37 -33.77 5.47
N THR A 146 -13.06 -33.93 5.50
CA THR A 146 -12.22 -33.54 6.65
C THR A 146 -11.63 -32.17 6.37
N GLN A 147 -11.86 -31.21 7.27
CA GLN A 147 -11.30 -29.86 7.19
C GLN A 147 -10.13 -29.72 8.16
N THR A 148 -9.05 -29.05 7.76
CA THR A 148 -7.96 -28.62 8.65
C THR A 148 -7.61 -27.15 8.41
N GLY A 149 -7.15 -26.45 9.45
CA GLY A 149 -6.95 -25.00 9.42
C GLY A 149 -8.23 -24.22 9.74
N THR A 150 -8.53 -23.18 8.96
CA THR A 150 -9.74 -22.36 9.10
C THR A 150 -10.96 -23.17 8.64
N VAL A 151 -11.93 -23.35 9.54
CA VAL A 151 -13.19 -24.08 9.29
C VAL A 151 -14.35 -23.10 9.01
N ASN A 152 -15.51 -23.62 8.60
CA ASN A 152 -16.72 -22.85 8.25
C ASN A 152 -16.64 -22.07 6.91
N GLY A 153 -15.90 -22.61 5.95
CA GLY A 153 -15.95 -22.14 4.56
C GLY A 153 -17.22 -22.59 3.81
N SER A 154 -17.33 -22.19 2.54
CA SER A 154 -18.43 -22.60 1.64
C SER A 154 -17.94 -23.60 0.60
N TYR A 155 -18.76 -24.61 0.27
CA TYR A 155 -18.47 -25.59 -0.77
C TYR A 155 -19.16 -25.20 -2.09
N SER A 156 -18.48 -25.41 -3.22
CA SER A 156 -19.04 -25.32 -4.57
C SER A 156 -18.42 -26.39 -5.45
N SER A 157 -19.16 -26.89 -6.45
CA SER A 157 -18.71 -27.95 -7.36
C SER A 157 -18.81 -27.50 -8.82
N THR A 158 -17.80 -27.77 -9.62
CA THR A 158 -17.81 -27.56 -11.07
C THR A 158 -17.47 -28.87 -11.78
N ILE A 159 -18.08 -29.13 -12.93
CA ILE A 159 -17.69 -30.26 -13.75
C ILE A 159 -16.35 -29.94 -14.41
N ARG A 160 -15.36 -30.83 -14.25
CA ARG A 160 -14.14 -30.77 -15.06
C ARG A 160 -14.54 -31.23 -16.45
N GLN A 161 -14.75 -30.30 -17.40
CA GLN A 161 -14.84 -30.70 -18.80
C GLN A 161 -13.50 -31.34 -19.17
N LEU A 162 -13.48 -32.65 -19.38
CA LEU A 162 -12.44 -33.22 -20.21
C LEU A 162 -12.56 -32.48 -21.53
N GLN A 163 -11.51 -31.75 -21.93
CA GLN A 163 -11.30 -31.44 -23.33
C GLN A 163 -11.35 -32.78 -24.05
N THR A 164 -12.51 -33.13 -24.59
CA THR A 164 -12.59 -34.16 -25.60
C THR A 164 -11.78 -33.59 -26.75
N LEU A 165 -10.51 -34.00 -26.86
CA LEU A 165 -9.77 -33.91 -28.12
C LEU A 165 -10.73 -34.38 -29.22
N PRO A 166 -10.76 -33.70 -30.38
CA PRO A 166 -11.94 -33.63 -31.22
C PRO A 166 -12.16 -34.93 -32.02
N LEU A 167 -12.57 -36.00 -31.34
CA LEU A 167 -13.12 -37.19 -31.99
C LEU A 167 -14.41 -36.82 -32.77
N MET A 168 -15.09 -35.74 -32.37
CA MET A 168 -16.21 -35.14 -33.09
C MET A 168 -15.82 -34.58 -34.47
N LEU A 169 -14.61 -33.99 -34.65
CA LEU A 169 -14.15 -33.61 -36.00
C LEU A 169 -13.73 -34.82 -36.82
N TYR A 170 -13.18 -35.86 -36.19
CA TYR A 170 -12.76 -37.08 -36.88
C TYR A 170 -13.96 -37.89 -37.43
N LEU A 171 -15.03 -38.07 -36.64
CA LEU A 171 -16.24 -38.76 -37.10
C LEU A 171 -17.00 -37.97 -38.17
N GLN A 172 -17.05 -36.63 -38.08
CA GLN A 172 -17.63 -35.79 -39.14
C GLN A 172 -16.84 -35.84 -40.46
N GLN A 173 -15.50 -35.98 -40.40
CA GLN A 173 -14.67 -36.16 -41.60
C GLN A 173 -14.84 -37.55 -42.24
N LEU A 174 -15.04 -38.60 -41.44
CA LEU A 174 -15.33 -39.96 -41.94
C LEU A 174 -16.72 -40.06 -42.58
N GLN A 175 -17.74 -39.42 -41.99
CA GLN A 175 -19.08 -39.36 -42.61
C GLN A 175 -19.09 -38.58 -43.93
N ARG A 176 -18.32 -37.49 -44.05
CA ARG A 176 -18.15 -36.76 -45.32
C ARG A 176 -17.36 -37.54 -46.38
N ARG A 177 -16.52 -38.51 -45.99
CA ARG A 177 -15.84 -39.41 -46.94
C ARG A 177 -16.75 -40.55 -47.41
N ALA A 178 -17.69 -41.02 -46.59
CA ALA A 178 -18.65 -42.06 -46.95
C ALA A 178 -19.80 -41.54 -47.85
N GLN A 179 -20.07 -40.23 -47.87
CA GLN A 179 -21.15 -39.62 -48.65
C GLN A 179 -20.70 -38.98 -49.98
N ARG A 180 -19.47 -39.20 -50.46
CA ARG A 180 -19.13 -38.83 -51.85
C ARG A 180 -19.64 -39.92 -52.80
N PRO A 181 -20.75 -39.74 -53.54
CA PRO A 181 -21.07 -40.66 -54.62
C PRO A 181 -19.96 -40.57 -55.68
N HIS A 182 -19.53 -41.74 -56.17
CA HIS A 182 -18.73 -41.85 -57.39
C HIS A 182 -19.54 -41.27 -58.55
N SER A 183 -19.27 -40.02 -58.93
CA SER A 183 -19.73 -39.48 -60.21
C SER A 183 -18.88 -40.12 -61.31
N VAL A 184 -19.38 -41.22 -61.87
CA VAL A 184 -18.90 -41.75 -63.15
C VAL A 184 -19.37 -40.78 -64.22
N LEU A 185 -18.43 -40.00 -64.77
CA LEU A 185 -18.66 -39.12 -65.89
C LEU A 185 -18.65 -40.01 -67.15
N VAL A 186 -19.84 -40.35 -67.67
CA VAL A 186 -19.98 -40.96 -68.99
C VAL A 186 -19.93 -39.84 -70.01
N GLU A 187 -18.86 -39.81 -70.81
CA GLU A 187 -18.74 -38.96 -71.98
C GLU A 187 -19.81 -39.32 -73.02
N VAL A 188 -20.51 -38.31 -73.54
CA VAL A 188 -21.25 -38.40 -74.80
C VAL A 188 -20.83 -37.21 -75.65
N TRP A 189 -19.97 -37.46 -76.63
CA TRP A 189 -19.75 -36.57 -77.76
C TRP A 189 -20.62 -37.08 -78.91
N TYR A 190 -21.48 -36.22 -79.45
CA TYR A 190 -22.08 -36.35 -80.77
C TYR A 190 -22.01 -35.00 -81.47
#